data_AF-A0A1F7CLU5-F1
#
_entry.id   AF-A0A1F7CLU5-F1
#
_cell.length_a   1.000
_cell.length_b   1.000
_cell.length_c   1.000
_cell.angle_alpha   90.00
_cell.angle_beta   90.00
_cell.angle_gamma   90.00
#
_symmetry.space_group_name_H-M   'P 1'
#
loop_
_entity.id
_entity.type
_entity.pdbx_description
1 polymer ?
#
loop_
_entity_poly.entity_id
_entity_poly.type
_entity_poly.pdbx_seq_one_letter_code
_entity_poly.pdbx_strand_id
1 'polypeptide(L)'
;MEKEPTIIEVHELLLHVVNNMATKEDIAAIREEMADGFADVRAEMATKKDLADGLAAIREEMATKTEMSAGFASVRSELSEVKERLGDVEETIESLSGPTVEIDDLSGRVRRVEQQVGLSVS
;
A
#
# COMPACT_ATOMS: atom_id res chain seq x y z
N MET A 1 61.53 43.53 -37.39
CA MET A 1 62.23 43.36 -36.10
C MET A 1 61.20 43.71 -35.04
N GLU A 2 60.74 42.72 -34.27
CA GLU A 2 59.92 43.01 -33.10
C GLU A 2 60.76 43.84 -32.12
N LYS A 3 60.19 44.92 -31.61
CA LYS A 3 60.86 45.82 -30.68
C LYS A 3 60.92 45.11 -29.33
N GLU A 4 62.11 44.99 -28.74
CA GLU A 4 62.23 44.43 -27.39
C GLU A 4 61.42 45.29 -26.40
N PRO A 5 60.65 44.66 -25.50
CA PRO A 5 59.88 45.39 -24.52
C PRO A 5 60.81 46.12 -23.54
N THR A 6 60.38 47.32 -23.14
CA THR A 6 61.08 48.11 -22.13
C THR A 6 60.85 47.54 -20.72
N ILE A 7 61.74 47.88 -19.79
CA ILE A 7 61.61 47.48 -18.38
C ILE A 7 60.28 47.95 -17.77
N ILE A 8 59.77 49.11 -18.20
CA ILE A 8 58.49 49.65 -17.73
C ILE A 8 57.32 48.78 -18.20
N GLU A 9 57.29 48.41 -19.49
CA GLU A 9 56.26 47.52 -20.04
C GLU A 9 56.31 46.13 -19.37
N VAL A 10 57.50 45.61 -19.07
CA VAL A 10 57.64 44.34 -18.33
C VAL A 10 57.12 44.48 -16.88
N HIS A 11 57.38 45.60 -16.21
CA HIS A 11 56.86 45.87 -14.87
C HIS A 11 55.33 45.95 -14.85
N GLU A 12 54.73 46.64 -15.82
CA GLU A 12 53.27 46.73 -15.98
C GLU A 12 52.64 45.35 -16.25
N LEU A 13 53.26 44.53 -17.11
CA LEU A 13 52.82 43.16 -17.38
C LEU A 13 52.91 42.27 -16.14
N LEU A 14 53.98 42.38 -15.36
CA LEU A 14 54.12 41.61 -14.11
C LEU A 14 53.07 42.02 -13.08
N LEU A 15 52.80 43.32 -12.92
CA LEU A 15 51.72 43.80 -12.06
C LEU A 15 50.36 43.27 -12.52
N HIS A 16 50.11 43.29 -13.84
CA HIS A 16 48.87 42.75 -14.40
C HIS A 16 48.72 41.25 -14.09
N VAL A 17 49.78 40.47 -14.26
CA VAL A 17 49.76 39.02 -13.98
C VAL A 17 49.59 38.74 -12.49
N VAL A 18 50.29 39.46 -11.61
CA VAL A 18 50.16 39.30 -10.14
C VAL A 18 48.75 39.67 -9.65
N ASN A 19 48.14 40.72 -10.21
CA ASN A 19 46.81 41.15 -9.81
C ASN A 19 45.67 40.25 -10.32
N ASN A 20 45.92 39.40 -11.33
CA ASN A 20 44.88 38.57 -11.96
C ASN A 20 45.14 37.06 -11.81
N MET A 21 46.27 36.65 -11.24
CA MET A 21 46.53 35.24 -10.96
C MET A 21 45.75 34.79 -9.73
N ALA A 22 45.20 33.57 -9.80
CA ALA A 22 44.72 32.90 -8.60
C ALA A 22 45.91 32.57 -7.69
N THR A 23 45.75 32.84 -6.41
CA THR A 23 46.72 32.54 -5.38
C THR A 23 46.55 31.12 -4.85
N LYS A 24 47.48 30.68 -4.00
CA LYS A 24 47.35 29.39 -3.34
C LYS A 24 46.18 29.39 -2.36
N GLU A 25 45.93 30.54 -1.74
CA GLU A 25 44.84 30.79 -0.82
C GLU A 25 43.49 30.66 -1.52
N ASP A 26 43.34 31.20 -2.74
CA ASP A 26 42.11 31.05 -3.54
C ASP A 26 41.81 29.58 -3.85
N ILE A 27 42.84 28.81 -4.23
CA ILE A 27 42.71 27.37 -4.52
C ILE A 27 42.37 26.59 -3.25
N ALA A 28 42.92 26.98 -2.10
CA ALA A 28 42.63 26.35 -0.82
C ALA A 28 41.18 26.58 -0.40
N ALA A 29 40.67 27.81 -0.53
CA ALA A 29 39.29 28.16 -0.23
C ALA A 29 38.30 27.38 -1.11
N ILE A 30 38.54 27.30 -2.42
CA ILE A 30 37.70 26.52 -3.35
C ILE A 30 37.71 25.04 -2.96
N ARG A 31 38.85 24.49 -2.55
CA ARG A 31 38.94 23.08 -2.13
C ARG A 31 38.12 22.82 -0.87
N GLU A 32 38.15 23.73 0.09
CA GLU A 32 37.36 23.65 1.32
C GLU A 32 35.86 23.70 1.01
N GLU A 33 35.42 24.69 0.23
CA GLU A 33 34.02 24.84 -0.20
C GLU A 33 33.53 23.60 -0.96
N MET A 34 34.35 23.05 -1.87
CA MET A 34 34.02 21.82 -2.57
C MET A 34 33.93 20.62 -1.62
N ALA A 35 34.85 20.51 -0.65
CA ALA A 35 34.84 19.40 0.30
C ALA A 35 33.57 19.41 1.17
N ASP A 36 33.17 20.59 1.63
CA ASP A 36 31.95 20.80 2.40
C ASP A 36 30.72 20.53 1.55
N GLY A 37 30.63 21.08 0.34
CA GLY A 37 29.52 20.80 -0.58
C GLY A 37 29.37 19.31 -0.91
N PHE A 38 30.48 18.57 -1.07
CA PHE A 38 30.43 17.11 -1.23
C PHE A 38 30.01 16.37 0.04
N ALA A 39 30.35 16.89 1.22
CA ALA A 39 29.91 16.33 2.48
C ALA A 39 28.39 16.49 2.64
N ASP A 40 27.86 17.68 2.35
CA ASP A 40 26.43 17.98 2.41
C ASP A 40 25.62 17.09 1.46
N VAL A 41 26.05 16.99 0.19
CA VAL A 41 25.40 16.11 -0.79
C VAL A 41 25.39 14.65 -0.30
N ARG A 42 26.49 14.16 0.29
CA ARG A 42 26.54 12.80 0.83
C ARG A 42 25.63 12.60 2.05
N ALA A 43 25.41 13.65 2.85
CA ALA A 43 24.54 13.60 4.02
C ALA A 43 23.05 13.62 3.63
N GLU A 44 22.68 14.38 2.60
CA GLU A 44 21.29 14.50 2.14
C GLU A 44 20.86 13.36 1.21
N MET A 45 21.79 12.75 0.48
CA MET A 45 21.46 11.64 -0.41
C MET A 45 21.12 10.38 0.39
N ALA A 46 19.92 9.85 0.16
CA ALA A 46 19.55 8.52 0.64
C ALA A 46 20.58 7.48 0.17
N THR A 47 21.11 6.72 1.13
CA THR A 47 22.06 5.67 0.81
C THR A 47 21.34 4.44 0.24
N LYS A 48 22.10 3.55 -0.40
CA LYS A 48 21.57 2.25 -0.82
C LYS A 48 20.97 1.46 0.35
N LYS A 49 21.50 1.66 1.57
CA LYS A 49 20.98 1.03 2.79
C LYS A 49 19.60 1.59 3.12
N ASP A 50 19.43 2.91 3.08
CA ASP A 50 18.15 3.55 3.42
C ASP A 50 17.04 3.14 2.44
N LEU A 51 17.36 3.01 1.14
CA LEU A 51 16.43 2.50 0.15
C LEU A 51 16.11 1.00 0.35
N ALA A 52 17.11 0.20 0.74
CA ALA A 52 16.89 -1.23 1.03
C ALA A 52 16.00 -1.42 2.27
N ASP A 53 16.26 -0.67 3.34
CA ASP A 53 15.49 -0.70 4.58
C ASP A 53 14.05 -0.23 4.31
N GLY A 54 13.86 0.87 3.59
CA GLY A 54 12.54 1.35 3.21
C GLY A 54 11.75 0.35 2.36
N LEU A 55 12.42 -0.32 1.41
CA LEU A 55 11.78 -1.34 0.58
C LEU A 55 11.46 -2.62 1.37
N ALA A 56 12.27 -2.97 2.37
CA ALA A 56 11.97 -4.08 3.28
C ALA A 56 10.72 -3.77 4.12
N ALA A 57 10.63 -2.57 4.70
CA ALA A 57 9.45 -2.13 5.44
C ALA A 57 8.17 -2.17 4.59
N ILE A 58 8.23 -1.66 3.35
CA ILE A 58 7.08 -1.75 2.41
C ILE A 58 6.68 -3.20 2.15
N ARG A 59 7.64 -4.12 2.03
CA ARG A 59 7.33 -5.56 1.83
C ARG A 59 6.72 -6.22 3.06
N GLU A 60 7.06 -5.76 4.26
CA GLU A 60 6.44 -6.27 5.50
C GLU A 60 5.02 -5.73 5.67
N GLU A 61 4.74 -4.48 5.32
CA GLU A 61 3.40 -3.88 5.45
C GLU A 61 2.44 -4.33 4.33
N MET A 62 2.96 -4.62 3.14
CA MET A 62 2.13 -5.09 2.03
C MET A 62 1.75 -6.56 2.19
N ALA A 63 0.45 -6.83 2.16
CA ALA A 63 -0.05 -8.20 2.05
C ALA A 63 0.57 -8.90 0.84
N THR A 64 1.30 -9.97 1.13
CA THR A 64 1.95 -10.79 0.13
C THR A 64 0.92 -11.56 -0.70
N LYS A 65 1.29 -11.95 -1.91
CA LYS A 65 0.44 -12.81 -2.76
C LYS A 65 0.00 -14.08 -2.03
N THR A 66 0.85 -14.60 -1.15
CA THR A 66 0.58 -15.77 -0.30
C THR A 66 -0.51 -15.50 0.73
N GLU A 67 -0.44 -14.38 1.46
CA GLU A 67 -1.48 -13.99 2.44
C GLU A 67 -2.83 -13.75 1.76
N MET A 68 -2.84 -13.05 0.61
CA MET A 68 -4.06 -12.87 -0.16
C MET A 68 -4.64 -14.20 -0.65
N SER A 69 -3.79 -15.12 -1.12
CA SER A 69 -4.21 -16.45 -1.58
C SER A 69 -4.80 -17.28 -0.45
N ALA A 70 -4.21 -17.21 0.75
CA ALA A 70 -4.73 -17.87 1.94
C ALA A 70 -6.07 -17.27 2.36
N GLY A 71 -6.20 -15.94 2.37
CA GLY A 71 -7.46 -15.25 2.63
C GLY A 71 -8.57 -15.67 1.65
N PHE A 72 -8.28 -15.70 0.35
CA PHE A 72 -9.25 -16.18 -0.64
C PHE A 72 -9.59 -17.66 -0.50
N ALA A 73 -8.64 -18.50 -0.05
CA ALA A 73 -8.93 -19.90 0.23
C ALA A 73 -9.88 -20.06 1.43
N SER A 74 -9.68 -19.27 2.50
CA SER A 74 -10.58 -19.22 3.66
C SER A 74 -11.99 -18.82 3.23
N VAL A 75 -12.13 -17.71 2.49
CA VAL A 75 -13.42 -17.23 2.00
C VAL A 75 -14.12 -18.27 1.12
N ARG A 76 -13.38 -18.97 0.24
CA ARG A 76 -13.96 -20.06 -0.56
C ARG A 76 -14.45 -21.22 0.29
N SER A 77 -13.74 -21.58 1.37
CA SER A 77 -14.17 -22.62 2.31
C SER A 77 -15.47 -22.21 2.99
N GLU A 78 -15.51 -21.00 3.55
CA GLU A 78 -16.70 -20.46 4.22
C GLU A 78 -17.90 -20.40 3.27
N LEU A 79 -17.71 -19.97 2.02
CA LEU A 79 -18.78 -19.98 1.02
C LEU A 79 -19.27 -21.40 0.68
N SER A 80 -18.38 -22.39 0.69
CA SER A 80 -18.77 -23.79 0.48
C SER A 80 -19.64 -24.30 1.64
N GLU A 81 -19.26 -23.99 2.88
CA GLU A 81 -20.03 -24.35 4.07
C GLU A 81 -21.39 -23.66 4.11
N VAL A 82 -21.43 -22.37 3.75
CA VAL A 82 -22.71 -21.62 3.63
C VAL A 82 -23.61 -22.26 2.58
N LYS A 83 -23.05 -22.71 1.45
CA LYS A 83 -23.82 -23.35 0.39
C LYS A 83 -24.40 -24.69 0.83
N GLU A 84 -23.64 -25.50 1.56
CA GLU A 84 -24.12 -26.77 2.13
C GLU A 84 -25.29 -26.53 3.09
N ARG A 85 -25.12 -25.59 4.03
CA ARG A 85 -26.17 -25.23 4.99
C ARG A 85 -27.43 -24.69 4.31
N LEU A 86 -27.30 -23.96 3.20
CA LEU A 86 -28.44 -23.52 2.41
C LEU A 86 -29.18 -24.71 1.80
N GLY A 87 -28.46 -25.72 1.30
CA GLY A 87 -29.06 -26.97 0.82
C GLY A 87 -29.85 -27.69 1.91
N ASP A 88 -29.29 -27.80 3.11
CA ASP A 88 -30.00 -28.41 4.25
C ASP A 88 -31.30 -27.65 4.58
N VAL A 89 -31.24 -26.31 4.57
CA VAL A 89 -32.42 -25.46 4.80
C VAL A 89 -33.47 -25.67 3.69
N GLU A 90 -33.06 -25.74 2.43
CA GLU A 90 -33.95 -26.03 1.30
C GLU A 90 -34.66 -27.39 1.47
N GLU A 91 -33.92 -28.43 1.84
CA GLU A 91 -34.49 -29.77 2.12
C GLU A 91 -35.49 -29.72 3.28
N THR A 92 -35.17 -29.02 4.36
CA THR A 92 -36.11 -28.88 5.49
C THR A 92 -37.40 -28.17 5.08
N ILE A 93 -37.32 -27.14 4.25
CA ILE A 93 -38.49 -26.41 3.75
C ILE A 93 -39.35 -27.34 2.88
N GLU A 94 -38.74 -28.12 2.00
CA GLU A 94 -39.46 -29.07 1.15
C GLU A 94 -40.17 -30.13 2.00
N SER A 95 -39.52 -30.65 3.04
CA SER A 95 -40.11 -31.64 3.95
C SER A 95 -41.34 -31.11 4.72
N LEU A 96 -41.38 -29.80 5.01
CA LEU A 96 -42.49 -29.16 5.72
C LEU A 96 -43.71 -28.87 4.82
N SER A 97 -43.57 -28.96 3.49
CA SER A 97 -44.65 -28.63 2.55
C SER A 97 -45.89 -29.52 2.71
N GLY A 98 -45.70 -30.84 2.80
CA GLY A 98 -46.78 -31.81 2.98
C GLY A 98 -47.53 -31.66 4.31
N PRO A 99 -46.83 -31.68 5.46
CA PRO A 99 -47.44 -31.47 6.77
C PRO A 99 -48.22 -30.16 6.88
N THR A 100 -47.77 -29.08 6.22
CA THR A 100 -48.48 -27.79 6.23
C THR A 100 -49.87 -27.92 5.58
N VAL A 101 -49.98 -28.62 4.44
CA VAL A 101 -51.27 -28.87 3.77
C VAL A 101 -52.17 -29.78 4.61
N GLU A 102 -51.60 -30.80 5.24
CA GLU A 102 -52.36 -31.70 6.13
C GLU A 102 -52.90 -30.96 7.37
N ILE A 103 -52.11 -30.08 7.96
CA ILE A 103 -52.53 -29.23 9.09
C ILE A 103 -53.67 -28.30 8.67
N ASP A 104 -53.63 -27.75 7.46
CA ASP A 104 -54.71 -26.90 6.93
C ASP A 104 -56.03 -27.69 6.76
N ASP A 105 -55.98 -28.90 6.20
CA ASP A 105 -57.15 -29.77 6.09
C ASP A 105 -57.69 -30.19 7.47
N LEU A 106 -56.81 -30.63 8.37
CA LEU A 106 -57.16 -30.99 9.75
C LEU A 106 -57.79 -29.80 10.47
N SER A 107 -57.24 -28.60 10.32
CA SER A 107 -57.82 -27.37 10.88
C SER A 107 -59.21 -27.10 10.31
N GLY A 108 -59.44 -27.35 9.01
CA GLY A 108 -60.77 -27.28 8.40
C GLY A 108 -61.76 -28.31 8.98
N ARG A 109 -61.31 -29.55 9.23
CA ARG A 109 -62.11 -30.61 9.85
C ARG A 109 -62.44 -30.30 11.31
N VAL A 110 -61.47 -29.82 12.09
CA VAL A 110 -61.66 -29.42 13.49
C VAL A 110 -62.72 -28.31 13.57
N ARG A 111 -62.62 -27.26 12.75
CA ARG A 111 -63.64 -26.19 12.70
C ARG A 111 -65.05 -26.71 12.43
N ARG A 112 -65.21 -27.70 11.54
CA ARG A 112 -66.51 -28.33 11.27
C ARG A 112 -67.04 -29.08 12.50
N VAL A 113 -66.18 -29.83 13.19
CA VAL A 113 -66.55 -30.55 14.41
C VAL A 113 -66.95 -29.56 15.50
N GLU A 114 -66.16 -28.51 15.73
CA GLU A 114 -66.44 -27.46 16.73
C GLU A 114 -67.81 -26.80 16.51
N GLN A 115 -68.17 -26.51 15.25
CA GLN A 115 -69.51 -26.00 14.90
C GLN A 115 -70.62 -27.01 15.23
N GLN A 116 -70.41 -28.30 14.96
CA GLN A 116 -71.41 -29.35 15.20
C GLN A 116 -71.68 -29.59 16.69
N VAL A 117 -70.67 -29.45 17.55
CA VAL A 117 -70.82 -29.65 19.00
C VAL A 117 -71.09 -28.36 19.78
N GLY A 118 -71.31 -27.23 19.09
CA GLY A 118 -71.63 -25.95 19.73
C GLY A 118 -70.46 -25.31 20.50
N LEU A 119 -69.23 -25.68 20.17
CA LEU A 119 -68.01 -25.20 20.82
C LEU A 119 -67.39 -23.98 20.13
N SER A 120 -68.09 -23.31 19.18
CA SER A 120 -67.49 -22.16 18.50
C SER A 120 -67.20 -21.03 19.49
N VAL A 121 -65.93 -20.91 19.90
CA VAL A 121 -65.44 -19.75 20.64
C VAL A 121 -65.50 -18.56 19.68
N SER A 122 -66.16 -17.49 20.11
CA SER A 122 -66.18 -16.19 19.41
C SER A 122 -64.79 -15.59 19.27
#